data_AF-A0A4S9T3D7-F1
#
_entry.id   AF-A0A4S9T3D7-F1
#
_cell.length_a   1.000
_cell.length_b   1.000
_cell.length_c   1.000
_cell.angle_alpha   90.00
_cell.angle_beta   90.00
_cell.angle_gamma   90.00
#
_symmetry.space_group_name_H-M   'P 1'
#
loop_
_entity.id
_entity.type
_entity.pdbx_description
1 polymer ?
#
loop_
_entity_poly.entity_id
_entity_poly.type
_entity_poly.pdbx_seq_one_letter_code
_entity_poly.pdbx_strand_id
1 'polypeptide(L)'
;MLASILTVACLAVTTIASWDGNINFNSPSLQHRDLGLDVAKIQKRTGLVARQTTNFTDSQLNFTHGVASGDPYPTSVILWTRLAPSLASDRSNVTVSGTAAFYNHETEEYIRASKHKVCTQWRITSDANLTRVFDHGTAYTTSDIDFTIKVEAKKLRPFTTYYYQFTQCGTTNRSPVGRTRTSPSADQKIDKIGLAVYSCSNYPNGYFNAYGNAARKDRVDYVIHLGDYIYESSVGVQGRDARATNPSRALLTLYDYRTRIAQYRTDADLQLSHQKFAWIATWDDHEVANNGYRDGFSAMNNTEDSFLRFGGVSVDQRKMNAVRAYFEWMPIRQVNMDDNLRIWRNFQMGTLLDLTMLDTRNYDRSITDLNYNTDYIYKIHDDAGRSLMGSQQENWFYKTLISSKKRGAAWRIIGNQIVFSRINITSWFGTFENPYNEDQWDGYAKNRARTFQTLYDHDIGNNIMLAGDSHANWVSDLVWLDEHPYDSATGEGAVGVEFAGTAVTSSGFGGTIQSANNQSSSLVRDNSELQWNEGYYRGYYELQIGYDAVHASYYGMPTVATRNPLEISLANFTVVNGGNKLQRPVAGGKVESGFIKTGQVQMTNLTYNTQNQSWAVRNDFNQMFISYPRTT
;
A
#
# COMPACT_ATOMS: atom_id res chain seq x y z
N MET A 1 17.01 -44.61 -56.33
CA MET A 1 16.66 -43.20 -56.02
C MET A 1 15.80 -43.20 -54.78
N LEU A 2 16.11 -42.30 -53.85
CA LEU A 2 15.80 -42.38 -52.42
C LEU A 2 14.30 -42.34 -52.07
N ALA A 3 13.92 -43.15 -51.09
CA ALA A 3 12.67 -43.04 -50.34
C ALA A 3 12.83 -41.96 -49.26
N SER A 4 11.99 -40.92 -49.31
CA SER A 4 11.96 -39.86 -48.30
C SER A 4 11.03 -40.22 -47.15
N ILE A 5 11.62 -40.50 -45.99
CA ILE A 5 10.92 -40.59 -44.69
C ILE A 5 10.75 -39.15 -44.17
N LEU A 6 9.50 -38.69 -44.04
CA LEU A 6 9.17 -37.48 -43.29
C LEU A 6 9.15 -37.82 -41.80
N THR A 7 10.18 -37.42 -41.07
CA THR A 7 10.17 -37.38 -39.61
C THR A 7 9.46 -36.12 -39.14
N VAL A 8 8.27 -36.29 -38.56
CA VAL A 8 7.60 -35.25 -37.77
C VAL A 8 8.38 -35.10 -36.46
N ALA A 9 9.23 -34.08 -36.38
CA ALA A 9 9.85 -33.67 -35.12
C ALA A 9 8.79 -32.99 -34.25
N CYS A 10 8.23 -33.71 -33.28
CA CYS A 10 7.56 -33.10 -32.14
C CYS A 10 8.57 -32.24 -31.38
N LEU A 11 8.53 -30.93 -31.59
CA LEU A 11 9.18 -29.96 -30.71
C LEU A 11 8.44 -29.98 -29.37
N ALA A 12 8.88 -30.87 -28.47
CA ALA A 12 8.62 -30.70 -27.06
C ALA A 12 9.29 -29.38 -26.64
N VAL A 13 8.50 -28.34 -26.43
CA VAL A 13 8.94 -27.15 -25.71
C VAL A 13 9.21 -27.62 -24.28
N THR A 14 10.46 -27.99 -24.01
CA THR A 14 10.94 -28.18 -22.66
C THR A 14 10.91 -26.81 -22.01
N THR A 15 9.86 -26.54 -21.22
CA THR A 15 9.91 -25.45 -20.25
C THR A 15 11.05 -25.80 -19.30
N ILE A 16 12.24 -25.25 -19.52
CA ILE A 16 13.35 -25.40 -18.60
C ILE A 16 12.90 -24.68 -17.33
N ALA A 17 12.56 -25.46 -16.33
CA ALA A 17 12.13 -24.95 -15.05
C ALA A 17 13.35 -24.35 -14.35
N SER A 18 13.51 -23.03 -14.40
CA SER A 18 14.53 -22.29 -13.66
C SER A 18 13.91 -21.63 -12.44
N TRP A 19 14.74 -21.38 -11.43
CA TRP A 19 14.31 -20.59 -10.25
C TRP A 19 13.92 -19.16 -10.66
N ASP A 20 14.41 -18.68 -11.80
CA ASP A 20 14.06 -17.40 -12.42
C ASP A 20 12.55 -17.27 -12.72
N GLY A 21 11.80 -18.38 -12.72
CA GLY A 21 10.34 -18.35 -12.81
C GLY A 21 9.65 -17.70 -11.62
N ASN A 22 10.32 -17.55 -10.47
CA ASN A 22 9.83 -16.82 -9.31
C ASN A 22 10.72 -15.60 -9.03
N ILE A 23 10.19 -14.41 -9.26
CA ILE A 23 10.96 -13.17 -9.24
C ILE A 23 11.45 -12.80 -7.84
N ASN A 24 10.95 -13.46 -6.79
CA ASN A 24 11.47 -13.28 -5.43
C ASN A 24 12.90 -13.84 -5.23
N PHE A 25 13.40 -14.70 -6.12
CA PHE A 25 14.81 -15.14 -6.11
C PHE A 25 15.74 -14.21 -6.88
N ASN A 26 15.18 -13.43 -7.82
CA ASN A 26 15.98 -12.57 -8.67
C ASN A 26 16.65 -11.50 -7.84
N SER A 27 17.76 -11.00 -8.39
CA SER A 27 18.35 -9.79 -7.83
C SER A 27 17.31 -8.68 -7.81
N PRO A 28 17.22 -7.96 -6.69
CA PRO A 28 16.42 -6.76 -6.58
C PRO A 28 16.93 -5.63 -7.51
N SER A 29 18.12 -5.82 -8.07
CA SER A 29 18.72 -5.01 -9.12
C SER A 29 18.84 -5.77 -10.44
N LEU A 30 18.41 -5.13 -11.52
CA LEU A 30 18.66 -5.65 -12.87
C LEU A 30 20.14 -5.52 -13.29
N GLN A 31 20.93 -4.69 -12.60
CA GLN A 31 22.33 -4.38 -12.92
C GLN A 31 23.32 -5.20 -12.10
N HIS A 32 22.96 -5.62 -10.88
CA HIS A 32 23.80 -6.40 -9.98
C HIS A 32 23.17 -7.75 -9.67
N ARG A 33 23.33 -8.73 -10.57
CA ARG A 33 22.75 -10.08 -10.42
C ARG A 33 23.15 -10.78 -9.11
N ASP A 34 24.31 -10.43 -8.57
CA ASP A 34 24.86 -11.03 -7.34
C ASP A 34 24.16 -10.57 -6.05
N LEU A 35 23.30 -9.53 -6.12
CA LEU A 35 22.41 -9.15 -5.01
C LEU A 35 21.15 -10.04 -4.96
N GLY A 36 21.00 -11.01 -5.86
CA GLY A 36 19.94 -12.02 -5.78
C GLY A 36 20.29 -13.13 -4.80
N LEU A 37 19.31 -14.00 -4.54
CA LEU A 37 19.62 -15.26 -3.87
C LEU A 37 20.48 -16.12 -4.81
N ASP A 38 21.56 -16.70 -4.30
CA ASP A 38 22.44 -17.58 -5.08
C ASP A 38 21.70 -18.88 -5.44
N VAL A 39 21.03 -18.85 -6.59
CA VAL A 39 20.24 -19.95 -7.12
C VAL A 39 21.07 -21.23 -7.28
N ALA A 40 22.38 -21.12 -7.59
CA ALA A 40 23.24 -22.29 -7.74
C ALA A 40 23.47 -22.98 -6.39
N LYS A 41 23.71 -22.23 -5.31
CA LYS A 41 23.74 -22.77 -3.93
C LYS A 41 22.39 -23.41 -3.56
N ILE A 42 21.27 -22.76 -3.88
CA ILE A 42 19.92 -23.30 -3.62
C ILE A 42 19.68 -24.61 -4.39
N GLN A 43 20.04 -24.68 -5.66
CA GLN A 43 19.92 -25.89 -6.48
C GLN A 43 20.74 -27.04 -5.90
N LYS A 44 21.98 -26.76 -5.52
CA LYS A 44 22.89 -27.77 -4.95
C LYS A 44 22.33 -28.39 -3.67
N ARG A 45 21.75 -27.58 -2.76
CA ARG A 45 21.19 -28.08 -1.50
C ARG A 45 19.79 -28.70 -1.62
N THR A 46 19.03 -28.37 -2.67
CA THR A 46 17.67 -28.87 -2.90
C THR A 46 17.59 -30.02 -3.93
N GLY A 47 18.74 -30.54 -4.38
CA GLY A 47 18.83 -31.65 -5.34
C GLY A 47 18.29 -33.00 -4.82
N LEU A 48 18.25 -34.01 -5.70
CA LEU A 48 17.56 -35.30 -5.47
C LEU A 48 17.97 -36.04 -4.19
N VAL A 49 19.23 -35.92 -3.76
CA VAL A 49 19.77 -36.56 -2.54
C VAL A 49 19.23 -35.89 -1.25
N ALA A 50 18.75 -34.65 -1.35
CA ALA A 50 18.31 -33.85 -0.21
C ALA A 50 16.88 -34.15 0.27
N ARG A 51 16.08 -34.87 -0.55
CA ARG A 51 14.70 -35.27 -0.25
C ARG A 51 14.55 -36.13 1.02
N GLN A 52 15.62 -36.76 1.50
CA GLN A 52 15.59 -37.66 2.66
C GLN A 52 15.69 -36.95 4.03
N THR A 53 15.76 -35.61 4.11
CA THR A 53 16.03 -34.89 5.39
C THR A 53 15.18 -33.64 5.65
N THR A 54 13.86 -33.70 5.47
CA THR A 54 12.90 -32.67 5.96
C THR A 54 11.88 -33.34 6.88
N ASN A 55 11.20 -32.69 7.82
CA ASN A 55 10.67 -31.33 7.89
C ASN A 55 9.17 -31.47 7.59
N PHE A 56 8.83 -31.67 6.31
CA PHE A 56 7.46 -31.85 5.84
C PHE A 56 7.45 -32.57 4.49
N THR A 57 6.30 -33.13 4.14
CA THR A 57 6.04 -33.78 2.85
C THR A 57 5.21 -32.87 1.94
N ASP A 58 5.22 -33.15 0.63
CA ASP A 58 4.40 -32.43 -0.36
C ASP A 58 2.89 -32.45 -0.03
N SER A 59 2.41 -33.46 0.71
CA SER A 59 1.01 -33.57 1.13
C SER A 59 0.59 -32.55 2.20
N GLN A 60 1.56 -31.94 2.90
CA GLN A 60 1.31 -30.95 3.95
C GLN A 60 1.27 -29.51 3.41
N LEU A 61 1.65 -29.29 2.14
CA LEU A 61 1.68 -27.98 1.52
C LEU A 61 0.26 -27.47 1.24
N ASN A 62 -0.01 -26.21 1.57
CA ASN A 62 -1.29 -25.55 1.30
C ASN A 62 -1.11 -24.09 0.87
N PHE A 63 -2.08 -23.56 0.14
CA PHE A 63 -2.14 -22.14 -0.21
C PHE A 63 -2.63 -21.31 0.98
N THR A 64 -1.72 -21.04 1.91
CA THR A 64 -2.06 -20.61 3.28
C THR A 64 -2.57 -19.17 3.38
N HIS A 65 -2.26 -18.31 2.41
CA HIS A 65 -2.56 -16.86 2.47
C HIS A 65 -3.28 -16.36 1.21
N GLY A 66 -4.07 -17.24 0.60
CA GLY A 66 -4.81 -16.94 -0.63
C GLY A 66 -3.90 -16.54 -1.79
N VAL A 67 -4.41 -15.67 -2.65
CA VAL A 67 -3.69 -15.14 -3.82
C VAL A 67 -3.75 -13.62 -3.83
N ALA A 68 -2.88 -13.00 -4.61
CA ALA A 68 -2.88 -11.55 -4.83
C ALA A 68 -2.39 -11.21 -6.24
N SER A 69 -2.74 -10.02 -6.74
CA SER A 69 -2.19 -9.48 -7.97
C SER A 69 -1.91 -7.99 -7.82
N GLY A 70 -1.00 -7.44 -8.62
CA GLY A 70 -0.60 -6.05 -8.48
C GLY A 70 0.35 -5.55 -9.54
N ASP A 71 0.67 -4.26 -9.45
CA ASP A 71 1.46 -3.50 -10.43
C ASP A 71 1.09 -3.84 -11.88
N PRO A 72 -0.18 -3.62 -12.26
CA PRO A 72 -0.66 -3.95 -13.59
C PRO A 72 -0.05 -3.00 -14.63
N TYR A 73 0.45 -3.60 -15.70
CA TYR A 73 0.89 -2.94 -16.91
C TYR A 73 -0.02 -3.34 -18.09
N PRO A 74 0.12 -2.72 -19.27
CA PRO A 74 -0.80 -2.97 -20.37
C PRO A 74 -0.78 -4.42 -20.85
N THR A 75 0.37 -5.08 -20.74
CA THR A 75 0.59 -6.43 -21.26
C THR A 75 1.08 -7.40 -20.21
N SER A 76 1.17 -6.99 -18.94
CA SER A 76 1.60 -7.87 -17.86
C SER A 76 1.04 -7.47 -16.49
N VAL A 77 1.05 -8.41 -15.55
CA VAL A 77 0.64 -8.19 -14.15
C VAL A 77 1.41 -9.13 -13.22
N ILE A 78 1.69 -8.67 -12.00
CA ILE A 78 2.27 -9.53 -10.97
C ILE A 78 1.17 -10.42 -10.38
N LEU A 79 1.45 -11.72 -10.28
CA LEU A 79 0.64 -12.69 -9.56
C LEU A 79 1.43 -13.21 -8.37
N TRP A 80 0.76 -13.33 -7.23
CA TRP A 80 1.38 -13.73 -5.97
C TRP A 80 0.56 -14.80 -5.24
N THR A 81 1.24 -15.71 -4.55
CA THR A 81 0.67 -16.65 -3.58
C THR A 81 1.73 -17.12 -2.59
N ARG A 82 1.35 -17.89 -1.57
CA ARG A 82 2.26 -18.63 -0.69
C ARG A 82 1.84 -20.10 -0.58
N LEU A 83 2.73 -21.03 -0.94
CA LEU A 83 2.49 -22.48 -0.84
C LEU A 83 3.41 -23.08 0.23
N ALA A 84 2.89 -23.19 1.45
CA ALA A 84 3.68 -23.48 2.65
C ALA A 84 3.09 -24.66 3.44
N PRO A 85 3.91 -25.37 4.24
CA PRO A 85 3.44 -26.48 5.07
C PRO A 85 2.64 -26.04 6.30
N SER A 86 2.67 -24.75 6.65
CA SER A 86 1.92 -24.19 7.77
C SER A 86 1.68 -22.68 7.59
N LEU A 87 0.81 -22.11 8.43
CA LEU A 87 0.62 -20.67 8.52
C LEU A 87 1.84 -19.93 9.09
N ALA A 88 2.72 -20.61 9.84
CA ALA A 88 3.90 -19.98 10.40
C ALA A 88 4.89 -19.58 9.29
N SER A 89 5.49 -18.40 9.44
CA SER A 89 6.66 -17.99 8.66
C SER A 89 7.88 -18.80 9.05
N ASP A 90 8.82 -18.91 8.13
CA ASP A 90 10.07 -19.63 8.39
C ASP A 90 10.85 -18.99 9.55
N ARG A 91 11.04 -19.74 10.65
CA ARG A 91 11.68 -19.32 11.92
C ARG A 91 13.19 -19.08 11.83
N SER A 92 13.72 -18.96 10.61
CA SER A 92 15.00 -18.42 10.25
C SER A 92 15.35 -17.11 11.00
N ASN A 93 15.83 -17.24 12.23
CA ASN A 93 16.03 -16.14 13.20
C ASN A 93 17.51 -15.86 13.43
N VAL A 94 18.30 -15.67 12.38
CA VAL A 94 19.70 -15.36 12.59
C VAL A 94 20.02 -13.94 12.21
N THR A 95 20.34 -13.21 13.28
CA THR A 95 21.07 -11.95 13.27
C THR A 95 22.41 -12.19 12.62
N VAL A 96 22.71 -11.39 11.60
CA VAL A 96 24.04 -11.34 11.01
C VAL A 96 24.96 -10.69 12.05
N SER A 97 25.87 -11.47 12.66
CA SER A 97 26.90 -10.93 13.57
C SER A 97 28.21 -10.78 12.80
N GLY A 98 28.77 -9.57 12.75
CA GLY A 98 30.01 -9.25 12.02
C GLY A 98 29.79 -8.33 10.82
N THR A 99 30.88 -7.99 10.11
CA THR A 99 30.80 -7.26 8.83
C THR A 99 30.20 -8.16 7.76
N ALA A 100 28.95 -7.94 7.41
CA ALA A 100 28.33 -8.53 6.24
C ALA A 100 28.12 -7.46 5.16
N ALA A 101 28.16 -7.87 3.90
CA ALA A 101 27.78 -6.97 2.82
C ALA A 101 26.35 -6.44 3.05
N PHE A 102 26.11 -5.19 2.65
CA PHE A 102 24.81 -4.50 2.78
C PHE A 102 23.63 -5.33 2.24
N TYR A 103 23.93 -6.24 1.31
CA TYR A 103 23.09 -7.36 0.88
C TYR A 103 23.86 -8.67 1.06
N ASN A 104 23.65 -9.35 2.20
CA ASN A 104 24.14 -10.71 2.39
C ASN A 104 22.98 -11.72 2.31
N HIS A 105 23.04 -12.57 1.28
CA HIS A 105 22.12 -13.69 1.05
C HIS A 105 22.69 -15.03 1.54
N GLU A 106 23.91 -15.06 2.07
CA GLU A 106 24.53 -16.21 2.72
C GLU A 106 23.88 -16.45 4.07
N THR A 107 22.64 -16.93 4.02
CA THR A 107 21.89 -17.31 5.20
C THR A 107 22.26 -18.70 5.66
N GLU A 108 23.17 -19.44 5.03
CA GLU A 108 23.40 -20.86 5.37
C GLU A 108 24.24 -21.07 6.63
N GLU A 109 25.16 -20.15 6.93
CA GLU A 109 25.88 -20.07 8.22
C GLU A 109 24.94 -19.81 9.40
N TYR A 110 23.80 -19.22 9.09
CA TYR A 110 22.91 -18.58 10.02
C TYR A 110 21.60 -19.38 10.18
N ILE A 111 20.98 -19.75 9.08
CA ILE A 111 19.67 -20.39 8.95
C ILE A 111 19.83 -21.65 8.11
N ARG A 112 19.47 -22.81 8.67
CA ARG A 112 19.40 -24.03 7.88
C ARG A 112 18.17 -24.00 6.98
N ALA A 113 18.31 -23.42 5.78
CA ALA A 113 17.27 -23.38 4.77
C ALA A 113 16.72 -24.79 4.49
N SER A 114 15.39 -24.88 4.33
CA SER A 114 14.74 -26.13 3.96
C SER A 114 15.32 -26.64 2.65
N LYS A 115 15.70 -27.92 2.67
CA LYS A 115 16.15 -28.64 1.47
C LYS A 115 15.00 -29.01 0.53
N HIS A 116 13.75 -28.72 0.91
CA HIS A 116 12.56 -29.03 0.10
C HIS A 116 12.23 -27.93 -0.89
N LYS A 117 12.54 -28.22 -2.16
CA LYS A 117 12.07 -27.44 -3.30
C LYS A 117 10.58 -27.67 -3.50
N VAL A 118 9.79 -26.61 -3.35
CA VAL A 118 8.35 -26.61 -3.64
C VAL A 118 8.12 -26.13 -5.07
N CYS A 119 7.28 -26.83 -5.81
CA CYS A 119 6.95 -26.54 -7.21
C CYS A 119 5.50 -26.14 -7.35
N THR A 120 5.26 -25.05 -8.08
CA THR A 120 3.91 -24.54 -8.38
C THR A 120 3.78 -24.24 -9.87
N GLN A 121 2.72 -24.73 -10.49
CA GLN A 121 2.26 -24.30 -11.80
C GLN A 121 1.31 -23.12 -11.64
N TRP A 122 1.36 -22.15 -12.55
CA TRP A 122 0.43 -21.04 -12.58
C TRP A 122 -0.11 -20.87 -13.99
N ARG A 123 -1.32 -20.34 -14.09
CA ARG A 123 -1.96 -19.97 -15.36
C ARG A 123 -2.82 -18.74 -15.18
N ILE A 124 -2.92 -17.95 -16.24
CA ILE A 124 -3.83 -16.82 -16.36
C ILE A 124 -4.70 -16.98 -17.61
N THR A 125 -5.98 -16.64 -17.48
CA THR A 125 -7.03 -16.96 -18.44
C THR A 125 -8.03 -15.82 -18.55
N SER A 126 -8.74 -15.72 -19.68
CA SER A 126 -9.76 -14.68 -19.87
C SER A 126 -11.11 -15.00 -19.24
N ASP A 127 -11.28 -16.20 -18.66
CA ASP A 127 -12.55 -16.70 -18.13
C ASP A 127 -12.39 -17.33 -16.75
N ALA A 128 -13.39 -17.18 -15.89
CA ALA A 128 -13.35 -17.68 -14.52
C ALA A 128 -13.27 -19.22 -14.43
N ASN A 129 -13.65 -19.94 -15.49
CA ASN A 129 -13.56 -21.40 -15.57
C ASN A 129 -12.16 -21.89 -15.95
N LEU A 130 -11.23 -20.97 -16.18
CA LEU A 130 -9.81 -21.23 -16.46
C LEU A 130 -9.58 -22.05 -17.74
N THR A 131 -10.36 -21.79 -18.79
CA THR A 131 -10.33 -22.58 -20.04
C THR A 131 -9.43 -21.97 -21.11
N ARG A 132 -9.46 -20.65 -21.30
CA ARG A 132 -8.67 -19.96 -22.33
C ARG A 132 -7.40 -19.36 -21.73
N VAL A 133 -6.32 -20.13 -21.75
CA VAL A 133 -5.01 -19.74 -21.21
C VAL A 133 -4.32 -18.72 -22.11
N PHE A 134 -3.86 -17.61 -21.52
CA PHE A 134 -3.06 -16.56 -22.17
C PHE A 134 -1.57 -16.70 -21.84
N ASP A 135 -1.28 -17.02 -20.58
CA ASP A 135 0.07 -17.28 -20.12
C ASP A 135 0.05 -18.32 -19.00
N HIS A 136 1.14 -19.05 -18.88
CA HIS A 136 1.30 -20.07 -17.86
C HIS A 136 2.78 -20.36 -17.64
N GLY A 137 3.08 -20.96 -16.49
CA GLY A 137 4.46 -21.32 -16.18
C GLY A 137 4.57 -22.23 -14.98
N THR A 138 5.81 -22.55 -14.66
CA THR A 138 6.19 -23.23 -13.43
C THR A 138 7.10 -22.30 -12.64
N ALA A 139 6.87 -22.21 -11.33
CA ALA A 139 7.67 -21.44 -10.40
C ALA A 139 8.08 -22.35 -9.23
N TYR A 140 9.30 -22.15 -8.73
CA TYR A 140 9.78 -22.83 -7.54
C TYR A 140 9.78 -21.89 -6.34
N THR A 141 9.74 -22.46 -5.14
CA THR A 141 9.93 -21.72 -3.89
C THR A 141 10.55 -22.60 -2.81
N THR A 142 11.13 -21.95 -1.81
CA THR A 142 11.71 -22.55 -0.60
C THR A 142 11.45 -21.63 0.60
N SER A 143 11.93 -22.04 1.77
CA SER A 143 11.97 -21.21 2.99
C SER A 143 12.74 -19.90 2.83
N ASP A 144 13.66 -19.80 1.87
CA ASP A 144 14.53 -18.62 1.69
C ASP A 144 13.78 -17.33 1.40
N ILE A 145 12.60 -17.47 0.79
CA ILE A 145 11.66 -16.40 0.48
C ILE A 145 10.30 -16.64 1.15
N ASP A 146 10.31 -17.37 2.27
CA ASP A 146 9.12 -17.73 3.05
C ASP A 146 8.03 -18.45 2.25
N PHE A 147 8.43 -19.32 1.32
CA PHE A 147 7.53 -20.09 0.45
C PHE A 147 6.61 -19.25 -0.44
N THR A 148 6.93 -17.97 -0.64
CA THR A 148 6.18 -17.07 -1.51
C THR A 148 6.49 -17.35 -2.97
N ILE A 149 5.47 -17.26 -3.81
CA ILE A 149 5.58 -17.36 -5.26
C ILE A 149 5.14 -16.03 -5.83
N LYS A 150 6.03 -15.35 -6.54
CA LYS A 150 5.73 -14.14 -7.28
C LYS A 150 6.17 -14.30 -8.73
N VAL A 151 5.23 -14.12 -9.66
CA VAL A 151 5.47 -14.29 -11.09
C VAL A 151 4.91 -13.10 -11.85
N GLU A 152 5.52 -12.76 -12.98
CA GLU A 152 4.96 -11.78 -13.91
C GLU A 152 4.29 -12.51 -15.06
N ALA A 153 2.96 -12.48 -15.10
CA ALA A 153 2.20 -12.97 -16.24
C ALA A 153 2.26 -11.94 -17.37
N LYS A 154 2.59 -12.36 -18.59
CA LYS A 154 2.86 -11.51 -19.75
C LYS A 154 1.91 -11.81 -20.91
N LYS A 155 2.11 -11.13 -22.05
CA LYS A 155 1.34 -11.33 -23.30
C LYS A 155 -0.18 -11.11 -23.11
N LEU A 156 -0.53 -10.26 -22.17
CA LEU A 156 -1.90 -9.90 -21.86
C LEU A 156 -2.37 -8.74 -22.75
N ARG A 157 -3.69 -8.57 -22.83
CA ARG A 157 -4.30 -7.43 -23.52
C ARG A 157 -4.49 -6.27 -22.54
N PRO A 158 -4.32 -5.01 -22.99
CA PRO A 158 -4.59 -3.84 -22.17
C PRO A 158 -6.02 -3.78 -21.64
N PHE A 159 -6.19 -3.18 -20.46
CA PHE A 159 -7.47 -2.93 -19.80
C PHE A 159 -8.46 -4.10 -19.84
N THR A 160 -7.96 -5.30 -19.57
CA THR A 160 -8.73 -6.55 -19.68
C THR A 160 -8.74 -7.29 -18.34
N THR A 161 -9.91 -7.75 -17.92
CA THR A 161 -10.05 -8.61 -16.73
C THR A 161 -9.58 -10.02 -17.05
N TYR A 162 -8.77 -10.59 -16.17
CA TYR A 162 -8.24 -11.95 -16.25
C TYR A 162 -8.47 -12.70 -14.93
N TYR A 163 -8.42 -14.02 -15.00
CA TYR A 163 -8.51 -14.94 -13.87
C TYR A 163 -7.28 -15.83 -13.83
N TYR A 164 -6.77 -16.08 -12.63
CA TYR A 164 -5.54 -16.84 -12.44
C TYR A 164 -5.64 -17.82 -11.28
N GLN A 165 -4.83 -18.88 -11.34
CA GLN A 165 -4.78 -19.90 -10.30
C GLN A 165 -3.40 -20.55 -10.26
N PHE A 166 -2.96 -20.88 -9.05
CA PHE A 166 -1.77 -21.67 -8.79
C PHE A 166 -2.15 -23.11 -8.45
N THR A 167 -1.35 -24.08 -8.91
CA THR A 167 -1.53 -25.51 -8.64
C THR A 167 -0.19 -26.08 -8.19
N GLN A 168 -0.15 -26.81 -7.09
CA GLN A 168 1.05 -27.53 -6.71
C GLN A 168 1.39 -28.58 -7.80
N CYS A 169 2.65 -28.62 -8.23
CA CYS A 169 3.05 -29.50 -9.34
C CYS A 169 2.77 -30.98 -9.02
N GLY A 170 2.16 -31.69 -9.97
CA GLY A 170 1.90 -33.13 -9.84
C GLY A 170 0.76 -33.48 -8.87
N THR A 171 0.00 -32.50 -8.37
CA THR A 171 -1.13 -32.75 -7.47
C THR A 171 -2.40 -32.00 -7.93
N THR A 172 -3.52 -32.26 -7.25
CA THR A 172 -4.78 -31.53 -7.43
C THR A 172 -4.95 -30.35 -6.47
N ASN A 173 -3.95 -30.08 -5.64
CA ASN A 173 -3.96 -28.97 -4.68
C ASN A 173 -3.86 -27.63 -5.42
N ARG A 174 -4.88 -26.80 -5.28
CA ARG A 174 -5.05 -25.55 -6.05
C ARG A 174 -5.33 -24.38 -5.12
N SER A 175 -4.82 -23.21 -5.48
CA SER A 175 -5.15 -21.96 -4.81
C SER A 175 -6.60 -21.57 -5.09
N PRO A 176 -7.18 -20.64 -4.31
CA PRO A 176 -8.35 -19.89 -4.77
C PRO A 176 -8.10 -19.27 -6.15
N VAL A 177 -9.15 -19.12 -6.95
CA VAL A 177 -9.08 -18.42 -8.23
C VAL A 177 -9.04 -16.92 -7.95
N GLY A 178 -7.97 -16.27 -8.37
CA GLY A 178 -7.83 -14.81 -8.31
C GLY A 178 -8.38 -14.16 -9.58
N ARG A 179 -8.76 -12.89 -9.46
CA ARG A 179 -9.15 -12.00 -10.56
C ARG A 179 -8.22 -10.79 -10.55
N THR A 180 -7.83 -10.35 -11.73
CA THR A 180 -6.96 -9.20 -11.93
C THR A 180 -7.40 -8.42 -13.17
N ARG A 181 -6.82 -7.24 -13.37
CA ARG A 181 -7.03 -6.42 -14.56
C ARG A 181 -5.71 -5.74 -14.94
N THR A 182 -5.35 -5.82 -16.21
CA THR A 182 -4.20 -5.08 -16.78
C THR A 182 -4.47 -3.59 -16.85
N SER A 183 -3.44 -2.74 -16.88
CA SER A 183 -3.65 -1.30 -17.12
C SER A 183 -4.05 -1.08 -18.59
N PRO A 184 -4.69 0.04 -18.94
CA PRO A 184 -4.73 0.47 -20.35
C PRO A 184 -3.33 0.83 -20.86
N SER A 185 -3.12 0.80 -22.17
CA SER A 185 -1.92 1.36 -22.82
C SER A 185 -1.94 2.88 -22.70
N ALA A 186 -0.78 3.54 -22.67
CA ALA A 186 -0.67 4.99 -22.44
C ALA A 186 -1.42 5.86 -23.47
N ASP A 187 -1.65 5.36 -24.68
CA ASP A 187 -2.36 6.01 -25.78
C ASP A 187 -3.83 5.58 -25.90
N GLN A 188 -4.26 4.58 -25.12
CA GLN A 188 -5.61 4.05 -25.17
C GLN A 188 -6.60 5.04 -24.55
N LYS A 189 -7.69 5.32 -25.26
CA LYS A 189 -8.86 6.00 -24.69
C LYS A 189 -9.72 4.98 -23.95
N ILE A 190 -10.00 5.25 -22.68
CA ILE A 190 -10.90 4.47 -21.84
C ILE A 190 -11.87 5.42 -21.13
N ASP A 191 -13.14 5.04 -21.02
CA ASP A 191 -14.16 6.00 -20.57
C ASP A 191 -14.06 6.31 -19.08
N LYS A 192 -13.65 5.32 -18.28
CA LYS A 192 -13.67 5.41 -16.83
C LYS A 192 -12.69 4.45 -16.14
N ILE A 193 -12.11 4.90 -15.02
CA ILE A 193 -11.40 4.05 -14.04
C ILE A 193 -12.00 4.25 -12.66
N GLY A 194 -12.24 3.14 -11.95
CA GLY A 194 -12.55 3.13 -10.52
C GLY A 194 -11.34 2.76 -9.66
N LEU A 195 -11.08 3.51 -8.59
CA LEU A 195 -10.04 3.21 -7.60
C LEU A 195 -10.66 3.08 -6.21
N ALA A 196 -10.25 2.09 -5.42
CA ALA A 196 -10.47 2.10 -3.97
C ALA A 196 -9.16 2.44 -3.26
N VAL A 197 -9.20 3.37 -2.30
CA VAL A 197 -7.99 3.87 -1.62
C VAL A 197 -8.03 3.55 -0.13
N TYR A 198 -6.91 3.03 0.38
CA TYR A 198 -6.75 2.62 1.77
C TYR A 198 -5.40 3.04 2.35
N SER A 199 -5.33 3.10 3.68
CA SER A 199 -4.11 3.14 4.47
C SER A 199 -4.39 2.61 5.90
N CYS A 200 -3.33 2.42 6.69
CA CYS A 200 -3.42 2.33 8.16
C CYS A 200 -4.33 1.19 8.65
N SER A 201 -3.82 -0.04 8.54
CA SER A 201 -4.56 -1.28 8.81
C SER A 201 -4.16 -1.94 10.12
N ASN A 202 -4.11 -1.21 11.24
CA ASN A 202 -3.66 -1.77 12.52
C ASN A 202 -4.49 -3.01 12.95
N TYR A 203 -3.90 -4.20 12.82
CA TYR A 203 -4.55 -5.50 13.00
C TYR A 203 -5.16 -5.71 14.40
N PRO A 204 -4.47 -5.43 15.51
CA PRO A 204 -5.06 -5.59 16.85
C PRO A 204 -6.20 -4.61 17.14
N ASN A 205 -6.34 -3.49 16.42
CA ASN A 205 -7.41 -2.53 16.70
C ASN A 205 -8.79 -2.99 16.18
N GLY A 206 -8.84 -3.77 15.10
CA GLY A 206 -10.11 -4.14 14.49
C GLY A 206 -10.01 -5.11 13.31
N TYR A 207 -11.17 -5.49 12.80
CA TYR A 207 -11.37 -6.30 11.60
C TYR A 207 -11.38 -5.43 10.35
N PHE A 208 -10.81 -5.95 9.25
CA PHE A 208 -10.60 -5.15 8.04
C PHE A 208 -11.84 -5.07 7.13
N ASN A 209 -12.99 -4.70 7.71
CA ASN A 209 -14.29 -4.60 7.03
C ASN A 209 -14.23 -3.72 5.77
N ALA A 210 -13.42 -2.65 5.80
CA ALA A 210 -13.24 -1.71 4.69
C ALA A 210 -12.79 -2.42 3.39
N TYR A 211 -11.76 -3.29 3.47
CA TYR A 211 -11.31 -4.07 2.31
C TYR A 211 -12.42 -4.97 1.75
N GLY A 212 -13.14 -5.63 2.65
CA GLY A 212 -14.19 -6.55 2.28
C GLY A 212 -15.38 -5.84 1.62
N ASN A 213 -15.74 -4.65 2.11
CA ASN A 213 -16.88 -3.89 1.63
C ASN A 213 -16.68 -3.40 0.19
N ALA A 214 -15.53 -2.81 -0.13
CA ALA A 214 -15.24 -2.44 -1.52
C ALA A 214 -15.19 -3.67 -2.43
N ALA A 215 -14.58 -4.77 -1.95
CA ALA A 215 -14.50 -6.02 -2.69
C ALA A 215 -15.85 -6.69 -2.94
N ARG A 216 -16.81 -6.56 -2.00
CA ARG A 216 -18.19 -7.02 -2.18
C ARG A 216 -18.99 -6.12 -3.13
N LYS A 217 -18.80 -4.80 -3.07
CA LYS A 217 -19.43 -3.86 -4.01
C LYS A 217 -18.96 -4.05 -5.44
N ASP A 218 -17.68 -4.36 -5.63
CA ASP A 218 -17.09 -4.69 -6.93
C ASP A 218 -17.27 -3.59 -7.98
N ARG A 219 -17.06 -2.33 -7.58
CA ARG A 219 -17.27 -1.11 -8.39
C ARG A 219 -15.98 -0.41 -8.84
N VAL A 220 -14.82 -0.99 -8.52
CA VAL A 220 -13.49 -0.43 -8.82
C VAL A 220 -12.67 -1.38 -9.67
N ASP A 221 -11.68 -0.83 -10.37
CA ASP A 221 -10.77 -1.58 -11.23
C ASP A 221 -9.47 -1.94 -10.50
N TYR A 222 -8.97 -1.01 -9.68
CA TYR A 222 -7.71 -1.14 -8.95
C TYR A 222 -7.85 -0.71 -7.49
N VAL A 223 -6.94 -1.23 -6.67
CA VAL A 223 -6.77 -0.81 -5.28
C VAL A 223 -5.49 0.00 -5.15
N ILE A 224 -5.57 1.15 -4.48
CA ILE A 224 -4.44 1.95 -4.06
C ILE A 224 -4.25 1.76 -2.55
N HIS A 225 -3.04 1.43 -2.12
CA HIS A 225 -2.69 1.38 -0.69
C HIS A 225 -1.54 2.34 -0.42
N LEU A 226 -1.77 3.31 0.47
CA LEU A 226 -0.87 4.45 0.68
C LEU A 226 0.14 4.24 1.82
N GLY A 227 0.06 3.10 2.51
CA GLY A 227 1.03 2.68 3.52
C GLY A 227 0.38 2.29 4.84
N ASP A 228 1.19 1.88 5.81
CA ASP A 228 0.76 1.24 7.06
C ASP A 228 -0.08 -0.02 6.83
N TYR A 229 0.38 -0.84 5.88
CA TYR A 229 -0.17 -2.16 5.61
C TYR A 229 0.04 -3.09 6.81
N ILE A 230 1.14 -2.91 7.53
CA ILE A 230 1.42 -3.52 8.83
C ILE A 230 1.78 -2.46 9.86
N TYR A 231 1.71 -2.83 11.14
CA TYR A 231 2.34 -2.12 12.25
C TYR A 231 3.42 -3.00 12.88
N GLU A 232 4.47 -2.39 13.41
CA GLU A 232 5.66 -3.03 13.96
C GLU A 232 5.66 -3.20 15.48
N SER A 233 4.79 -2.45 16.17
CA SER A 233 4.62 -2.51 17.62
C SER A 233 3.93 -3.80 18.09
N SER A 234 3.98 -4.11 19.38
CA SER A 234 3.29 -5.27 19.97
C SER A 234 2.08 -4.84 20.80
N VAL A 235 0.94 -5.49 20.59
CA VAL A 235 -0.33 -5.22 21.29
C VAL A 235 -1.04 -6.53 21.61
N GLY A 236 -1.60 -6.63 22.81
CA GLY A 236 -2.35 -7.80 23.28
C GLY A 236 -1.48 -8.99 23.69
N VAL A 237 -2.12 -10.01 24.24
CA VAL A 237 -1.48 -11.24 24.73
C VAL A 237 -1.80 -12.41 23.80
N GLN A 238 -0.79 -12.92 23.10
CA GLN A 238 -0.95 -14.05 22.18
C GLN A 238 -1.54 -15.29 22.90
N GLY A 239 -2.52 -15.92 22.28
CA GLY A 239 -3.23 -17.08 22.85
C GLY A 239 -4.39 -16.72 23.79
N ARG A 240 -4.47 -15.47 24.27
CA ARG A 240 -5.59 -14.93 25.05
C ARG A 240 -6.46 -14.00 24.20
N ASP A 241 -5.84 -13.04 23.54
CA ASP A 241 -6.51 -11.99 22.79
C ASP A 241 -6.60 -12.38 21.30
N ALA A 242 -7.82 -12.37 20.75
CA ALA A 242 -8.10 -12.93 19.43
C ALA A 242 -7.29 -12.29 18.28
N ARG A 243 -6.93 -11.02 18.42
CA ARG A 243 -6.12 -10.26 17.45
C ARG A 243 -4.81 -9.72 18.01
N ALA A 244 -4.28 -10.34 19.07
CA ALA A 244 -2.94 -10.03 19.57
C ALA A 244 -1.89 -10.08 18.46
N THR A 245 -0.94 -9.16 18.49
CA THR A 245 0.16 -9.13 17.51
C THR A 245 1.05 -10.37 17.63
N ASN A 246 1.49 -10.87 16.48
CA ASN A 246 2.46 -11.95 16.35
C ASN A 246 3.60 -11.48 15.43
N PRO A 247 4.88 -11.53 15.86
CA PRO A 247 5.34 -11.88 17.22
C PRO A 247 4.92 -10.82 18.25
N SER A 248 4.89 -11.19 19.53
CA SER A 248 4.51 -10.31 20.66
C SER A 248 5.66 -9.42 21.12
N ARG A 249 6.36 -8.79 20.16
CA ARG A 249 7.48 -7.86 20.36
C ARG A 249 7.58 -6.88 19.19
N ALA A 250 8.40 -5.85 19.34
CA ALA A 250 8.80 -4.98 18.23
C ALA A 250 9.52 -5.79 17.13
N LEU A 251 9.23 -5.49 15.87
CA LEU A 251 9.83 -6.21 14.73
C LEU A 251 11.25 -5.72 14.47
N LEU A 252 12.21 -6.66 14.37
CA LEU A 252 13.62 -6.34 14.10
C LEU A 252 14.22 -7.25 13.02
N THR A 253 13.90 -8.54 13.10
CA THR A 253 14.44 -9.56 12.20
C THR A 253 13.55 -9.78 11.00
N LEU A 254 14.12 -10.36 9.93
CA LEU A 254 13.35 -10.75 8.74
C LEU A 254 12.16 -11.67 9.08
N TYR A 255 12.33 -12.60 10.02
CA TYR A 255 11.25 -13.44 10.52
C TYR A 255 10.14 -12.64 11.20
N ASP A 256 10.49 -11.63 12.01
CA ASP A 256 9.48 -10.81 12.69
C ASP A 256 8.59 -10.12 11.66
N TYR A 257 9.18 -9.49 10.63
CA TYR A 257 8.43 -8.84 9.55
C TYR A 257 7.61 -9.83 8.72
N ARG A 258 8.19 -10.96 8.29
CA ARG A 258 7.46 -12.03 7.60
C ARG A 258 6.26 -12.52 8.41
N THR A 259 6.46 -12.77 9.70
CA THR A 259 5.41 -13.26 10.61
C THR A 259 4.31 -12.23 10.77
N ARG A 260 4.65 -10.95 10.88
CA ARG A 260 3.64 -9.88 11.00
C ARG A 260 2.83 -9.72 9.72
N ILE A 261 3.49 -9.69 8.55
CA ILE A 261 2.78 -9.61 7.27
C ILE A 261 1.90 -10.85 7.07
N ALA A 262 2.41 -12.04 7.39
CA ALA A 262 1.63 -13.29 7.36
C ALA A 262 0.39 -13.20 8.24
N GLN A 263 0.53 -12.72 9.48
CA GLN A 263 -0.60 -12.49 10.39
C GLN A 263 -1.65 -11.57 9.76
N TYR A 264 -1.25 -10.43 9.21
CA TYR A 264 -2.19 -9.48 8.61
C TYR A 264 -2.92 -10.12 7.43
N ARG A 265 -2.18 -10.87 6.59
CA ARG A 265 -2.70 -11.66 5.46
C ARG A 265 -3.59 -12.84 5.85
N THR A 266 -3.85 -13.09 7.14
CA THR A 266 -4.87 -14.06 7.58
C THR A 266 -6.29 -13.48 7.63
N ASP A 267 -6.44 -12.15 7.58
CA ASP A 267 -7.77 -11.52 7.60
C ASP A 267 -8.53 -11.80 6.30
N ALA A 268 -9.74 -12.34 6.44
CA ALA A 268 -10.54 -12.81 5.31
C ALA A 268 -10.97 -11.68 4.36
N ASP A 269 -11.18 -10.46 4.86
CA ASP A 269 -11.60 -9.33 4.03
C ASP A 269 -10.41 -8.72 3.26
N LEU A 270 -9.22 -8.77 3.84
CA LEU A 270 -7.97 -8.45 3.12
C LEU A 270 -7.66 -9.49 2.04
N GLN A 271 -7.80 -10.79 2.35
CA GLN A 271 -7.65 -11.85 1.35
C GLN A 271 -8.64 -11.69 0.20
N LEU A 272 -9.92 -11.38 0.51
CA LEU A 272 -10.95 -11.16 -0.50
C LEU A 272 -10.59 -10.01 -1.45
N SER A 273 -10.12 -8.87 -0.93
CA SER A 273 -9.75 -7.72 -1.75
C SER A 273 -8.55 -8.03 -2.65
N HIS A 274 -7.51 -8.68 -2.12
CA HIS A 274 -6.35 -9.13 -2.91
C HIS A 274 -6.70 -10.19 -3.96
N GLN A 275 -7.66 -11.06 -3.66
CA GLN A 275 -8.15 -12.06 -4.62
C GLN A 275 -8.90 -11.41 -5.78
N LYS A 276 -9.53 -10.25 -5.58
CA LYS A 276 -10.44 -9.62 -6.56
C LYS A 276 -9.81 -8.55 -7.45
N PHE A 277 -8.79 -7.84 -6.96
CA PHE A 277 -8.25 -6.66 -7.63
C PHE A 277 -6.73 -6.69 -7.77
N ALA A 278 -6.23 -5.96 -8.76
CA ALA A 278 -4.82 -5.62 -8.80
C ALA A 278 -4.54 -4.44 -7.85
N TRP A 279 -3.58 -4.63 -6.96
CA TRP A 279 -3.14 -3.62 -6.00
C TRP A 279 -1.94 -2.82 -6.52
N ILE A 280 -1.99 -1.51 -6.34
CA ILE A 280 -0.90 -0.57 -6.57
C ILE A 280 -0.58 0.05 -5.21
N ALA A 281 0.43 -0.52 -4.56
CA ALA A 281 0.76 -0.19 -3.17
C ALA A 281 2.08 0.59 -3.07
N THR A 282 2.17 1.42 -2.05
CA THR A 282 3.41 1.96 -1.51
C THR A 282 3.44 1.71 0.01
N TRP A 283 4.61 1.81 0.62
CA TRP A 283 4.74 1.79 2.08
C TRP A 283 4.61 3.19 2.66
N ASP A 284 4.36 3.26 3.95
CA ASP A 284 4.62 4.43 4.79
C ASP A 284 5.76 4.10 5.78
N ASP A 285 5.66 4.53 7.03
CA ASP A 285 6.68 4.32 8.05
C ASP A 285 6.53 2.96 8.74
N HIS A 286 5.31 2.55 9.11
CA HIS A 286 5.07 1.35 9.92
C HIS A 286 5.35 0.01 9.21
N GLU A 287 5.54 0.00 7.88
CA GLU A 287 6.16 -1.13 7.20
C GLU A 287 7.57 -1.43 7.72
N VAL A 288 8.27 -0.42 8.26
CA VAL A 288 9.56 -0.55 8.93
C VAL A 288 9.43 -0.20 10.43
N ALA A 289 9.23 1.08 10.76
CA ALA A 289 9.02 1.58 12.12
C ALA A 289 8.51 3.03 12.10
N ASN A 290 7.85 3.43 13.19
CA ASN A 290 7.23 4.74 13.37
C ASN A 290 8.15 5.96 13.05
N ASN A 291 7.61 6.92 12.31
CA ASN A 291 8.19 8.15 11.75
C ASN A 291 9.57 7.93 11.12
N GLY A 292 9.58 7.23 9.99
CA GLY A 292 10.80 6.93 9.24
C GLY A 292 11.37 8.12 8.46
N TYR A 293 12.69 8.21 8.48
CA TYR A 293 13.49 9.05 7.58
C TYR A 293 14.69 8.26 7.05
N ARG A 294 15.56 8.91 6.27
CA ARG A 294 16.71 8.21 5.65
C ARG A 294 17.57 7.46 6.66
N ASP A 295 17.91 8.10 7.78
CA ASP A 295 18.91 7.59 8.73
C ASP A 295 18.30 7.08 10.05
N GLY A 296 16.98 6.89 10.15
CA GLY A 296 16.36 6.44 11.39
C GLY A 296 14.84 6.47 11.47
N PHE A 297 14.35 6.21 12.67
CA PHE A 297 12.96 6.12 13.09
C PHE A 297 12.80 6.67 14.51
N SER A 298 11.58 6.97 14.95
CA SER A 298 11.30 7.60 16.27
C SER A 298 11.99 6.89 17.44
N ALA A 299 11.90 5.56 17.49
CA ALA A 299 12.51 4.76 18.54
C ALA A 299 13.94 4.33 18.22
N MET A 300 14.36 4.41 16.96
CA MET A 300 15.61 3.81 16.44
C MET A 300 16.33 4.80 15.51
N ASN A 301 17.14 5.67 16.09
CA ASN A 301 17.65 6.90 15.48
C ASN A 301 19.18 6.95 15.36
N ASN A 302 19.82 5.79 15.14
CA ASN A 302 21.27 5.66 14.97
C ASN A 302 22.14 6.23 16.12
N THR A 303 21.61 6.23 17.34
CA THR A 303 22.37 6.53 18.57
C THR A 303 22.86 5.24 19.23
N GLU A 304 23.93 5.34 20.04
CA GLU A 304 24.42 4.21 20.85
C GLU A 304 23.32 3.63 21.75
N ASP A 305 22.53 4.49 22.41
CA ASP A 305 21.40 4.06 23.23
C ASP A 305 20.37 3.24 22.42
N SER A 306 19.98 3.74 21.23
CA SER A 306 19.03 3.01 20.38
C SER A 306 19.58 1.66 19.92
N PHE A 307 20.88 1.59 19.59
CA PHE A 307 21.55 0.36 19.19
C PHE A 307 21.56 -0.67 20.32
N LEU A 308 21.92 -0.26 21.55
CA LEU A 308 21.90 -1.10 22.73
C LEU A 308 20.48 -1.56 23.08
N ARG A 309 19.50 -0.65 23.02
CA ARG A 309 18.07 -0.93 23.31
C ARG A 309 17.50 -2.01 22.39
N PHE A 310 17.89 -2.02 21.12
CA PHE A 310 17.45 -3.01 20.13
C PHE A 310 18.42 -4.18 19.97
N GLY A 311 19.24 -4.46 20.98
CA GLY A 311 20.06 -5.68 21.05
C GLY A 311 21.16 -5.73 19.98
N GLY A 312 21.69 -4.60 19.58
CA GLY A 312 22.75 -4.49 18.58
C GLY A 312 22.28 -4.61 17.13
N VAL A 313 20.99 -4.42 16.86
CA VAL A 313 20.47 -4.29 15.49
C VAL A 313 20.62 -2.83 15.04
N SER A 314 21.22 -2.59 13.86
CA SER A 314 21.33 -1.25 13.28
C SER A 314 20.05 -0.84 12.53
N VAL A 315 19.87 0.47 12.30
CA VAL A 315 18.74 1.01 11.51
C VAL A 315 18.70 0.36 10.12
N ASP A 316 19.85 0.29 9.44
CA ASP A 316 19.95 -0.29 8.11
C ASP A 316 19.58 -1.78 8.13
N GLN A 317 20.04 -2.54 9.13
CA GLN A 317 19.70 -3.96 9.24
C GLN A 317 18.20 -4.19 9.40
N ARG A 318 17.52 -3.36 10.21
CA ARG A 318 16.07 -3.41 10.38
C ARG A 318 15.33 -3.01 9.10
N LYS A 319 15.74 -1.90 8.46
CA LYS A 319 15.18 -1.42 7.20
C LYS A 319 15.29 -2.47 6.09
N MET A 320 16.44 -3.13 5.98
CA MET A 320 16.67 -4.22 5.03
C MET A 320 15.77 -5.43 5.28
N ASN A 321 15.58 -5.83 6.53
CA ASN A 321 14.68 -6.92 6.89
C ASN A 321 13.22 -6.62 6.53
N ALA A 322 12.77 -5.40 6.83
CA ALA A 322 11.42 -4.93 6.53
C ALA A 322 11.16 -4.89 5.02
N VAL A 323 12.05 -4.23 4.27
CA VAL A 323 11.91 -4.06 2.83
C VAL A 323 11.95 -5.39 2.09
N ARG A 324 12.86 -6.31 2.49
CA ARG A 324 12.87 -7.68 1.94
C ARG A 324 11.55 -8.39 2.19
N ALA A 325 11.03 -8.38 3.41
CA ALA A 325 9.76 -9.02 3.72
C ALA A 325 8.60 -8.40 2.91
N TYR A 326 8.57 -7.07 2.76
CA TYR A 326 7.57 -6.37 1.97
C TYR A 326 7.62 -6.79 0.49
N PHE A 327 8.81 -6.84 -0.12
CA PHE A 327 8.96 -7.33 -1.49
C PHE A 327 8.67 -8.82 -1.64
N GLU A 328 8.87 -9.66 -0.64
CA GLU A 328 8.49 -11.08 -0.73
C GLU A 328 6.97 -11.26 -0.72
N TRP A 329 6.26 -10.45 0.07
CA TRP A 329 4.84 -10.65 0.39
C TRP A 329 3.84 -9.78 -0.39
N MET A 330 4.25 -8.61 -0.88
CA MET A 330 3.36 -7.70 -1.61
C MET A 330 3.42 -7.96 -3.12
N PRO A 331 2.31 -7.88 -3.87
CA PRO A 331 2.29 -8.13 -5.31
C PRO A 331 2.83 -6.94 -6.15
N ILE A 332 3.92 -6.32 -5.68
CA ILE A 332 4.60 -5.21 -6.36
C ILE A 332 5.83 -5.67 -7.12
N ARG A 333 6.24 -4.86 -8.08
CA ARG A 333 7.49 -5.00 -8.84
C ARG A 333 8.65 -4.43 -8.05
N GLN A 334 9.81 -5.06 -8.18
CA GLN A 334 11.07 -4.39 -7.88
C GLN A 334 11.30 -3.36 -8.99
N VAL A 335 11.45 -2.08 -8.62
CA VAL A 335 11.63 -1.00 -9.60
C VAL A 335 13.11 -0.87 -9.94
N ASN A 336 13.93 -0.54 -8.94
CA ASN A 336 15.37 -0.60 -9.01
C ASN A 336 15.94 -0.44 -7.58
N MET A 337 16.38 -1.51 -6.94
CA MET A 337 16.83 -1.41 -5.55
C MET A 337 18.25 -0.87 -5.38
N ASP A 338 19.03 -0.72 -6.46
CA ASP A 338 20.30 0.03 -6.46
C ASP A 338 20.07 1.53 -6.33
N ASP A 339 18.84 1.96 -6.63
CA ASP A 339 18.36 3.30 -6.42
C ASP A 339 17.75 3.34 -5.01
N ASN A 340 18.59 3.25 -3.97
CA ASN A 340 18.24 3.42 -2.54
C ASN A 340 16.86 2.89 -2.09
N LEU A 341 16.54 1.62 -2.37
CA LEU A 341 15.26 0.98 -1.99
C LEU A 341 14.02 1.52 -2.74
N ARG A 342 14.16 2.01 -3.97
CA ARG A 342 13.08 2.63 -4.72
C ARG A 342 11.82 1.77 -4.86
N ILE A 343 10.70 2.34 -4.42
CA ILE A 343 9.33 1.85 -4.65
C ILE A 343 8.50 2.79 -5.54
N TRP A 344 8.88 4.07 -5.65
CA TRP A 344 8.14 5.07 -6.40
C TRP A 344 8.17 4.80 -7.92
N ARG A 345 7.01 4.99 -8.56
CA ARG A 345 6.76 4.61 -9.97
C ARG A 345 5.50 5.30 -10.52
N ASN A 346 5.35 5.33 -11.84
CA ASN A 346 4.21 5.96 -12.52
C ASN A 346 3.48 4.96 -13.44
N PHE A 347 2.15 5.01 -13.45
CA PHE A 347 1.28 4.23 -14.32
C PHE A 347 0.54 5.17 -15.27
N GLN A 348 0.86 5.08 -16.57
CA GLN A 348 0.18 5.83 -17.63
C GLN A 348 -1.12 5.11 -18.01
N MET A 349 -2.20 5.38 -17.27
CA MET A 349 -3.47 4.69 -17.43
C MET A 349 -4.31 5.32 -18.55
N GLY A 350 -3.90 5.08 -19.79
CA GLY A 350 -4.58 5.61 -20.96
C GLY A 350 -4.28 7.09 -21.17
N THR A 351 -5.09 7.71 -22.00
CA THR A 351 -5.17 9.17 -22.10
C THR A 351 -6.00 9.78 -20.96
N LEU A 352 -6.59 8.95 -20.09
CA LEU A 352 -7.44 9.39 -18.99
C LEU A 352 -6.63 9.91 -17.80
N LEU A 353 -5.70 9.12 -17.26
CA LEU A 353 -4.93 9.56 -16.09
C LEU A 353 -3.49 9.06 -16.07
N ASP A 354 -2.62 9.82 -15.41
CA ASP A 354 -1.37 9.32 -14.84
C ASP A 354 -1.56 9.08 -13.36
N LEU A 355 -1.16 7.90 -12.87
CA LEU A 355 -1.07 7.60 -11.43
C LEU A 355 0.40 7.54 -11.03
N THR A 356 0.86 8.57 -10.32
CA THR A 356 2.23 8.68 -9.80
C THR A 356 2.25 8.29 -8.33
N MET A 357 2.95 7.21 -7.97
CA MET A 357 3.12 6.76 -6.58
C MET A 357 4.47 7.21 -6.04
N LEU A 358 4.45 7.92 -4.91
CA LEU A 358 5.62 8.49 -4.23
C LEU A 358 6.09 7.61 -3.05
N ASP A 359 7.34 7.80 -2.67
CA ASP A 359 7.90 7.43 -1.36
C ASP A 359 8.26 8.72 -0.62
N THR A 360 7.64 8.97 0.53
CA THR A 360 7.92 10.15 1.36
C THR A 360 8.56 9.79 2.70
N ARG A 361 9.08 8.56 2.85
CA ARG A 361 9.62 8.04 4.12
C ARG A 361 11.06 7.58 4.00
N ASN A 362 11.28 6.47 3.29
CA ASN A 362 12.43 5.62 3.55
C ASN A 362 13.60 5.84 2.59
N TYR A 363 13.36 6.49 1.45
CA TYR A 363 14.33 6.70 0.38
C TYR A 363 15.42 7.71 0.74
N ASP A 364 15.09 9.01 0.86
CA ASP A 364 16.08 10.08 1.14
C ASP A 364 15.45 11.27 1.88
N ARG A 365 14.45 10.97 2.72
CA ARG A 365 13.76 11.96 3.54
C ARG A 365 14.72 12.54 4.59
N SER A 366 14.77 13.87 4.71
CA SER A 366 15.48 14.55 5.81
C SER A 366 14.84 14.19 7.16
N ILE A 367 15.58 14.37 8.26
CA ILE A 367 15.08 14.08 9.61
C ILE A 367 13.70 14.68 9.86
N THR A 368 12.81 13.90 10.46
CA THR A 368 11.42 14.27 10.75
C THR A 368 11.19 14.43 12.26
N ASP A 369 9.94 14.66 12.66
CA ASP A 369 9.53 14.62 14.06
C ASP A 369 9.64 13.20 14.61
N LEU A 370 10.45 13.04 15.66
CA LEU A 370 10.70 11.79 16.38
C LEU A 370 10.08 11.83 17.79
N ASN A 371 9.13 12.74 18.02
CA ASN A 371 8.44 13.09 19.27
C ASN A 371 9.27 13.86 20.30
N TYR A 372 10.60 13.80 20.24
CA TYR A 372 11.49 14.52 21.19
C TYR A 372 12.16 15.76 20.57
N ASN A 373 12.05 15.95 19.26
CA ASN A 373 12.70 17.02 18.50
C ASN A 373 11.69 17.90 17.75
N THR A 374 10.39 17.83 18.07
CA THR A 374 9.31 18.57 17.42
C THR A 374 9.62 20.06 17.25
N ASP A 375 10.07 20.74 18.32
CA ASP A 375 10.44 22.17 18.27
C ASP A 375 11.65 22.45 17.37
N TYR A 376 12.58 21.50 17.27
CA TYR A 376 13.72 21.63 16.37
C TYR A 376 13.27 21.50 14.91
N ILE A 377 12.39 20.54 14.61
CA ILE A 377 11.86 20.37 13.25
C ILE A 377 11.06 21.58 12.82
N TYR A 378 10.19 22.10 13.69
CA TYR A 378 9.48 23.35 13.42
C TYR A 378 10.43 24.53 13.14
N LYS A 379 11.56 24.65 13.84
CA LYS A 379 12.55 25.73 13.56
C LYS A 379 13.20 25.63 12.19
N ILE A 380 13.21 24.45 11.58
CA ILE A 380 13.84 24.22 10.27
C ILE A 380 12.84 23.84 9.18
N HIS A 381 11.54 23.78 9.45
CA HIS A 381 10.53 23.26 8.53
C HIS A 381 10.53 23.96 7.15
N ASP A 382 10.93 25.23 7.11
CA ASP A 382 11.02 26.08 5.93
C ASP A 382 12.46 26.26 5.40
N ASP A 383 13.41 25.45 5.87
CA ASP A 383 14.77 25.40 5.32
C ASP A 383 14.75 24.86 3.89
N ALA A 384 15.41 25.59 2.98
CA ALA A 384 15.44 25.27 1.54
C ALA A 384 16.10 23.91 1.23
N GLY A 385 17.05 23.49 2.06
CA GLY A 385 17.81 22.24 1.91
C GLY A 385 17.06 21.00 2.38
N ARG A 386 15.94 21.14 3.09
CA ARG A 386 15.12 19.99 3.49
C ARG A 386 14.38 19.40 2.31
N SER A 387 14.33 18.08 2.29
CA SER A 387 13.64 17.29 1.28
C SER A 387 12.93 16.10 1.91
N LEU A 388 11.71 15.85 1.45
CA LEU A 388 10.86 14.72 1.83
C LEU A 388 11.16 13.48 0.97
N MET A 389 11.54 13.70 -0.28
CA MET A 389 11.70 12.66 -1.31
C MET A 389 13.16 12.47 -1.75
N GLY A 390 14.04 13.42 -1.44
CA GLY A 390 15.39 13.49 -2.00
C GLY A 390 15.41 13.99 -3.45
N SER A 391 16.60 14.43 -3.88
CA SER A 391 16.77 15.10 -5.18
C SER A 391 16.41 14.23 -6.38
N GLN A 392 16.66 12.91 -6.33
CA GLN A 392 16.38 12.02 -7.45
C GLN A 392 14.88 11.85 -7.71
N GLN A 393 14.12 11.55 -6.65
CA GLN A 393 12.68 11.39 -6.75
C GLN A 393 11.98 12.73 -7.01
N GLU A 394 12.42 13.84 -6.39
CA GLU A 394 11.90 15.19 -6.72
C GLU A 394 12.02 15.49 -8.22
N ASN A 395 13.22 15.36 -8.78
CA ASN A 395 13.46 15.63 -10.19
C ASN A 395 12.67 14.69 -11.10
N TRP A 396 12.56 13.41 -10.75
CA TRP A 396 11.73 12.47 -11.47
C TRP A 396 10.24 12.83 -11.41
N PHE A 397 9.75 13.23 -10.24
CA PHE A 397 8.35 13.58 -10.02
C PHE A 397 7.95 14.80 -10.85
N TYR A 398 8.72 15.88 -10.77
CA TYR A 398 8.46 17.10 -11.54
C TYR A 398 8.50 16.84 -13.05
N LYS A 399 9.50 16.08 -13.53
CA LYS A 399 9.55 15.66 -14.94
C LYS A 399 8.37 14.78 -15.34
N THR A 400 7.86 13.95 -14.44
CA THR A 400 6.70 13.09 -14.67
C THR A 400 5.43 13.93 -14.83
N LEU A 401 5.21 14.94 -13.97
CA LEU A 401 4.08 15.87 -14.07
C LEU A 401 4.11 16.66 -15.39
N ILE A 402 5.28 17.22 -15.75
CA ILE A 402 5.46 17.97 -17.01
C ILE A 402 5.21 17.05 -18.21
N SER A 403 5.74 15.82 -18.18
CA SER A 403 5.54 14.84 -19.25
C SER A 403 4.08 14.41 -19.37
N SER A 404 3.38 14.28 -18.24
CA SER A 404 1.94 13.99 -18.20
C SER A 404 1.12 15.08 -18.88
N LYS A 405 1.39 16.36 -18.55
CA LYS A 405 0.74 17.52 -19.20
C LYS A 405 1.03 17.55 -20.69
N LYS A 406 2.30 17.37 -21.08
CA LYS A 406 2.71 17.34 -22.48
C LYS A 406 2.05 16.20 -23.27
N ARG A 407 1.84 15.04 -22.65
CA ARG A 407 1.16 13.89 -23.26
C ARG A 407 -0.35 14.10 -23.42
N GLY A 408 -0.93 15.06 -22.69
CA GLY A 408 -2.37 15.33 -22.73
C GLY A 408 -3.20 14.33 -21.91
N ALA A 409 -2.62 13.74 -20.86
CA ALA A 409 -3.41 12.98 -19.89
C ALA A 409 -4.43 13.92 -19.21
N ALA A 410 -5.69 13.49 -19.11
CA ALA A 410 -6.75 14.34 -18.55
C ALA A 410 -6.53 14.64 -17.06
N TRP A 411 -6.05 13.67 -16.28
CA TRP A 411 -5.82 13.79 -14.84
C TRP A 411 -4.42 13.38 -14.40
N ARG A 412 -3.91 14.01 -13.34
CA ARG A 412 -2.70 13.59 -12.60
C ARG A 412 -3.13 13.18 -11.19
N ILE A 413 -3.09 11.89 -10.91
CA ILE A 413 -3.39 11.34 -9.59
C ILE A 413 -2.06 11.02 -8.91
N ILE A 414 -1.82 11.61 -7.75
CA ILE A 414 -0.54 11.51 -7.05
C ILE A 414 -0.79 10.80 -5.72
N GLY A 415 -0.38 9.54 -5.65
CA GLY A 415 -0.47 8.74 -4.44
C GLY A 415 0.74 8.98 -3.54
N ASN A 416 0.51 9.44 -2.32
CA ASN A 416 1.54 9.63 -1.31
C ASN A 416 1.00 9.27 0.09
N GLN A 417 1.88 9.24 1.07
CA GLN A 417 1.61 8.70 2.39
C GLN A 417 0.86 9.71 3.27
N ILE A 418 1.28 10.98 3.21
CA ILE A 418 0.97 12.02 4.21
C ILE A 418 0.24 13.21 3.59
N VAL A 419 -0.50 13.94 4.43
CA VAL A 419 -1.28 15.11 4.01
C VAL A 419 -0.35 16.19 3.43
N PHE A 420 -0.68 16.64 2.22
CA PHE A 420 0.08 17.61 1.44
C PHE A 420 -0.34 19.05 1.73
N SER A 421 -1.65 19.30 1.86
CA SER A 421 -2.17 20.64 2.19
C SER A 421 -1.56 21.14 3.49
N ARG A 422 -1.48 22.46 3.64
CA ARG A 422 -1.09 23.06 4.91
C ARG A 422 -2.23 22.88 5.90
N ILE A 423 -1.94 22.30 7.06
CA ILE A 423 -2.95 22.08 8.09
C ILE A 423 -2.44 22.66 9.41
N ASN A 424 -2.97 23.82 9.77
CA ASN A 424 -2.92 24.34 11.12
C ASN A 424 -3.71 23.42 12.05
N ILE A 425 -2.99 22.73 12.93
CA ILE A 425 -3.51 21.80 13.93
C ILE A 425 -3.49 22.40 15.35
N THR A 426 -3.34 23.72 15.53
CA THR A 426 -3.37 24.38 16.86
C THR A 426 -4.62 24.00 17.65
N SER A 427 -5.77 23.85 16.99
CA SER A 427 -7.00 23.43 17.66
C SER A 427 -7.11 21.94 17.97
N TRP A 428 -6.18 21.10 17.52
CA TRP A 428 -6.18 19.65 17.76
C TRP A 428 -5.07 19.23 18.72
N PHE A 429 -3.81 19.51 18.37
CA PHE A 429 -2.63 19.13 19.15
C PHE A 429 -1.54 20.21 19.19
N GLY A 430 -1.61 21.21 18.32
CA GLY A 430 -0.60 22.24 18.21
C GLY A 430 -0.67 23.25 19.35
N THR A 431 0.46 23.86 19.68
CA THR A 431 0.48 25.12 20.43
C THR A 431 0.47 26.28 19.43
N PHE A 432 0.29 27.52 19.91
CA PHE A 432 0.57 28.68 19.04
C PHE A 432 2.05 28.75 18.63
N GLU A 433 2.93 28.09 19.39
CA GLU A 433 4.37 28.04 19.12
C GLU A 433 4.70 26.97 18.07
N ASN A 434 3.92 25.88 17.99
CA ASN A 434 4.06 24.84 16.96
C ASN A 434 2.67 24.43 16.43
N PRO A 435 2.20 25.07 15.35
CA PRO A 435 0.86 24.89 14.83
C PRO A 435 0.72 23.76 13.80
N TYR A 436 1.78 23.03 13.43
CA TYR A 436 1.74 22.08 12.32
C TYR A 436 2.12 20.65 12.73
N ASN A 437 1.76 19.69 11.87
CA ASN A 437 2.31 18.33 11.96
C ASN A 437 3.63 18.25 11.19
N GLU A 438 4.72 18.24 11.93
CA GLU A 438 6.09 18.25 11.41
C GLU A 438 6.52 16.92 10.75
N ASP A 439 5.74 15.85 10.93
CA ASP A 439 5.90 14.58 10.20
C ASP A 439 5.12 14.54 8.87
N GLN A 440 4.38 15.60 8.52
CA GLN A 440 3.68 15.74 7.25
C GLN A 440 4.42 16.70 6.30
N TRP A 441 3.80 17.10 5.18
CA TRP A 441 4.40 18.04 4.23
C TRP A 441 4.65 19.43 4.84
N ASP A 442 3.96 19.78 5.93
CA ASP A 442 4.21 21.02 6.67
C ASP A 442 5.63 21.09 7.26
N GLY A 443 6.21 19.95 7.68
CA GLY A 443 7.61 19.89 8.14
C GLY A 443 8.68 20.00 7.05
N TYR A 444 8.24 20.17 5.79
CA TYR A 444 9.05 20.23 4.58
C TYR A 444 8.52 21.30 3.62
N ALA A 445 8.16 22.47 4.16
CA ALA A 445 7.44 23.53 3.45
C ALA A 445 8.11 23.96 2.14
N LYS A 446 9.46 24.00 2.07
CA LYS A 446 10.17 24.34 0.82
C LYS A 446 10.14 23.21 -0.21
N ASN A 447 10.07 21.94 0.18
CA ASN A 447 9.83 20.86 -0.77
C ASN A 447 8.40 20.93 -1.34
N ARG A 448 7.41 21.24 -0.49
CA ARG A 448 6.03 21.50 -0.95
C ARG A 448 5.97 22.68 -1.92
N ALA A 449 6.65 23.78 -1.60
CA ALA A 449 6.74 24.96 -2.47
C ALA A 449 7.35 24.62 -3.85
N ARG A 450 8.42 23.82 -3.93
CA ARG A 450 8.98 23.35 -5.21
C ARG A 450 7.98 22.54 -6.04
N THR A 451 7.13 21.76 -5.39
CA THR A 451 6.04 21.03 -6.06
C THR A 451 5.02 22.01 -6.63
N PHE A 452 4.53 22.97 -5.83
CA PHE A 452 3.61 24.00 -6.33
C PHE A 452 4.22 24.85 -7.45
N GLN A 453 5.46 25.31 -7.29
CA GLN A 453 6.20 26.06 -8.31
C GLN A 453 6.20 25.30 -9.65
N THR A 454 6.49 23.99 -9.62
CA THR A 454 6.44 23.16 -10.83
C THR A 454 5.04 23.13 -11.45
N LEU A 455 3.99 23.04 -10.64
CA LEU A 455 2.61 23.04 -11.15
C LEU A 455 2.25 24.38 -11.79
N TYR A 456 2.59 25.50 -11.16
CA TYR A 456 2.29 26.84 -11.65
C TYR A 456 3.14 27.22 -12.89
N ASP A 457 4.46 27.03 -12.86
CA ASP A 457 5.38 27.41 -13.95
C ASP A 457 5.06 26.70 -15.27
N HIS A 458 4.48 25.51 -15.17
CA HIS A 458 4.16 24.67 -16.32
C HIS A 458 2.66 24.55 -16.61
N ASP A 459 1.81 25.38 -15.98
CA ASP A 459 0.35 25.37 -16.15
C ASP A 459 -0.25 23.95 -15.98
N ILE A 460 0.16 23.23 -14.95
CA ILE A 460 -0.27 21.86 -14.71
C ILE A 460 -1.51 21.89 -13.81
N GLY A 461 -2.68 21.70 -14.41
CA GLY A 461 -3.95 21.49 -13.71
C GLY A 461 -4.40 20.01 -13.65
N ASN A 462 -5.60 19.80 -13.12
CA ASN A 462 -6.25 18.50 -12.89
C ASN A 462 -5.42 17.57 -12.01
N ASN A 463 -4.83 18.13 -10.96
CA ASN A 463 -4.05 17.39 -9.98
C ASN A 463 -4.95 16.91 -8.85
N ILE A 464 -4.84 15.63 -8.51
CA ILE A 464 -5.49 15.03 -7.35
C ILE A 464 -4.41 14.40 -6.48
N MET A 465 -4.23 14.92 -5.28
CA MET A 465 -3.30 14.38 -4.28
C MET A 465 -4.05 13.39 -3.39
N LEU A 466 -3.49 12.20 -3.17
CA LEU A 466 -4.04 11.18 -2.28
C LEU A 466 -3.12 11.01 -1.08
N ALA A 467 -3.69 10.93 0.12
CA ALA A 467 -2.95 10.75 1.37
C ALA A 467 -3.65 9.78 2.35
N GLY A 468 -2.86 9.25 3.29
CA GLY A 468 -3.27 8.39 4.41
C GLY A 468 -2.74 8.93 5.75
N ASP A 469 -1.98 8.08 6.48
CA ASP A 469 -1.21 8.38 7.73
C ASP A 469 -2.04 8.88 8.92
N SER A 470 -2.69 10.04 8.79
CA SER A 470 -3.38 10.79 9.85
C SER A 470 -4.58 10.12 10.54
N HIS A 471 -5.02 8.96 10.03
CA HIS A 471 -6.20 8.21 10.50
C HIS A 471 -7.54 8.99 10.47
N ALA A 472 -7.62 10.10 9.73
CA ALA A 472 -8.83 10.89 9.55
C ALA A 472 -9.07 11.22 8.05
N ASN A 473 -10.30 11.58 7.70
CA ASN A 473 -10.64 12.03 6.37
C ASN A 473 -10.39 13.53 6.24
N TRP A 474 -9.74 13.95 5.15
CA TRP A 474 -9.48 15.36 4.84
C TRP A 474 -9.73 15.62 3.36
N VAL A 475 -10.45 16.68 3.06
CA VAL A 475 -10.74 17.09 1.70
C VAL A 475 -10.49 18.59 1.56
N SER A 476 -9.50 18.94 0.75
CA SER A 476 -8.99 20.30 0.59
C SER A 476 -8.86 20.66 -0.88
N ASP A 477 -9.04 21.94 -1.20
CA ASP A 477 -8.51 22.46 -2.45
C ASP A 477 -6.97 22.59 -2.34
N LEU A 478 -6.23 22.25 -3.40
CA LEU A 478 -4.77 22.37 -3.42
C LEU A 478 -4.37 23.79 -3.77
N VAL A 479 -3.85 24.52 -2.79
CA VAL A 479 -3.56 25.95 -2.90
C VAL A 479 -2.18 26.28 -2.37
N TRP A 480 -1.52 27.25 -2.99
CA TRP A 480 -0.21 27.74 -2.54
C TRP A 480 -0.38 29.09 -1.86
N LEU A 481 -0.85 29.05 -0.60
CA LEU A 481 -1.26 30.23 0.16
C LEU A 481 -0.17 31.29 0.35
N ASP A 482 1.09 30.90 0.30
CA ASP A 482 2.21 31.80 0.55
C ASP A 482 2.53 32.70 -0.67
N GLU A 483 2.13 32.30 -1.89
CA GLU A 483 2.50 32.99 -3.14
C GLU A 483 1.30 33.39 -4.00
N HIS A 484 0.16 32.71 -3.86
CA HIS A 484 -1.01 32.93 -4.71
C HIS A 484 -2.29 33.21 -3.89
N PRO A 485 -3.12 34.16 -4.34
CA PRO A 485 -4.40 34.43 -3.68
C PRO A 485 -5.33 33.23 -3.84
N TYR A 486 -6.12 32.99 -2.79
CA TYR A 486 -7.10 31.92 -2.78
C TYR A 486 -8.41 32.42 -2.18
N ASP A 487 -9.52 32.16 -2.87
CA ASP A 487 -10.87 32.38 -2.35
C ASP A 487 -11.49 31.05 -1.96
N SER A 488 -11.61 30.82 -0.64
CA SER A 488 -12.19 29.59 -0.11
C SER A 488 -13.66 29.35 -0.46
N ALA A 489 -14.44 30.42 -0.71
CA ALA A 489 -15.85 30.30 -1.03
C ALA A 489 -16.05 29.76 -2.45
N THR A 490 -15.30 30.30 -3.42
CA THR A 490 -15.40 29.95 -4.85
C THR A 490 -14.40 28.87 -5.29
N GLY A 491 -13.35 28.64 -4.50
CA GLY A 491 -12.20 27.80 -4.81
C GLY A 491 -11.26 28.39 -5.87
N GLU A 492 -11.41 29.67 -6.24
CA GLU A 492 -10.49 30.33 -7.18
C GLU A 492 -9.08 30.44 -6.59
N GLY A 493 -8.05 30.16 -7.41
CA GLY A 493 -6.66 30.07 -6.98
C GLY A 493 -6.17 28.65 -6.66
N ALA A 494 -7.04 27.65 -6.71
CA ALA A 494 -6.65 26.25 -6.56
C ALA A 494 -6.07 25.65 -7.86
N VAL A 495 -5.12 24.72 -7.70
CA VAL A 495 -4.47 23.96 -8.78
C VAL A 495 -4.81 22.47 -8.77
N GLY A 496 -5.72 22.05 -7.89
CA GLY A 496 -6.14 20.66 -7.75
C GLY A 496 -6.92 20.44 -6.46
N VAL A 497 -7.05 19.16 -6.08
CA VAL A 497 -7.78 18.74 -4.87
C VAL A 497 -6.99 17.67 -4.14
N GLU A 498 -7.00 17.71 -2.81
CA GLU A 498 -6.50 16.62 -1.97
C GLU A 498 -7.65 15.78 -1.43
N PHE A 499 -7.53 14.47 -1.59
CA PHE A 499 -8.36 13.47 -0.95
C PHE A 499 -7.49 12.63 0.00
N ALA A 500 -7.53 12.93 1.29
CA ALA A 500 -6.90 12.13 2.32
C ALA A 500 -7.93 11.24 3.01
N GLY A 501 -7.59 9.98 3.24
CA GLY A 501 -8.49 8.98 3.81
C GLY A 501 -8.18 8.63 5.26
N THR A 502 -9.24 8.29 6.01
CA THR A 502 -9.09 7.65 7.31
C THR A 502 -8.44 6.26 7.20
N ALA A 503 -8.10 5.71 8.35
CA ALA A 503 -7.54 4.39 8.49
C ALA A 503 -8.57 3.27 8.24
N VAL A 504 -8.09 2.13 7.75
CA VAL A 504 -8.86 0.88 7.71
C VAL A 504 -9.26 0.45 9.13
N THR A 505 -8.31 0.47 10.08
CA THR A 505 -8.57 0.13 11.49
C THR A 505 -7.73 0.87 12.52
N SER A 506 -6.68 1.59 12.14
CA SER A 506 -5.89 2.40 13.08
C SER A 506 -6.73 3.48 13.76
N SER A 507 -6.40 3.85 15.00
CA SER A 507 -7.22 4.77 15.79
C SER A 507 -7.19 6.20 15.24
N GLY A 508 -8.36 6.82 15.05
CA GLY A 508 -8.48 8.23 14.71
C GLY A 508 -8.78 9.11 15.92
N PHE A 509 -9.66 10.10 15.75
CA PHE A 509 -10.02 11.02 16.83
C PHE A 509 -10.61 10.27 18.02
N GLY A 510 -10.18 10.64 19.22
CA GLY A 510 -10.70 10.07 20.46
C GLY A 510 -12.10 10.55 20.81
N GLY A 511 -12.78 9.82 21.69
CA GLY A 511 -14.06 10.22 22.28
C GLY A 511 -15.30 9.81 21.47
N THR A 512 -16.35 10.63 21.54
CA THR A 512 -17.63 10.38 20.87
C THR A 512 -17.63 10.97 19.46
N ILE A 513 -18.60 10.58 18.63
CA ILE A 513 -18.82 11.22 17.32
C ILE A 513 -18.98 12.75 17.45
N GLN A 514 -19.63 13.21 18.53
CA GLN A 514 -19.81 14.64 18.77
C GLN A 514 -18.50 15.36 19.11
N SER A 515 -17.63 14.77 19.94
CA SER A 515 -16.32 15.37 20.21
C SER A 515 -15.45 15.39 18.95
N ALA A 516 -15.50 14.33 18.14
CA ALA A 516 -14.80 14.28 16.87
C ALA A 516 -15.31 15.35 15.88
N ASN A 517 -16.63 15.55 15.75
CA ASN A 517 -17.19 16.59 14.89
C ASN A 517 -16.83 18.00 15.37
N ASN A 518 -16.77 18.23 16.69
CA ASN A 518 -16.30 19.51 17.25
C ASN A 518 -14.82 19.77 16.91
N GLN A 519 -13.99 18.73 16.95
CA GLN A 519 -12.60 18.80 16.52
C GLN A 519 -12.50 19.14 15.02
N SER A 520 -13.26 18.43 14.18
CA SER A 520 -13.34 18.71 12.74
C SER A 520 -13.80 20.13 12.44
N SER A 521 -14.77 20.66 13.21
CA SER A 521 -15.24 22.03 13.06
C SER A 521 -14.15 23.06 13.31
N SER A 522 -13.32 22.83 14.33
CA SER A 522 -12.20 23.72 14.63
C SER A 522 -11.13 23.67 13.55
N LEU A 523 -10.75 22.47 13.09
CA LEU A 523 -9.78 22.30 12.00
C LEU A 523 -10.24 22.98 10.71
N VAL A 524 -11.49 22.79 10.30
CA VAL A 524 -12.04 23.40 9.06
C VAL A 524 -12.13 24.93 9.17
N ARG A 525 -12.43 25.46 10.38
CA ARG A 525 -12.46 26.90 10.63
C ARG A 525 -11.05 27.51 10.53
N ASP A 526 -10.05 26.83 11.09
CA ASP A 526 -8.70 27.37 11.22
C ASP A 526 -7.87 27.22 9.92
N ASN A 527 -8.37 26.47 8.93
CA ASN A 527 -7.69 26.20 7.66
C ASN A 527 -8.56 26.60 6.47
N SER A 528 -8.12 27.57 5.67
CA SER A 528 -8.91 28.17 4.59
C SER A 528 -9.26 27.19 3.46
N GLU A 529 -8.34 26.31 3.14
CA GLU A 529 -8.32 25.32 2.07
C GLU A 529 -9.09 24.05 2.41
N LEU A 530 -9.12 23.68 3.69
CA LEU A 530 -9.76 22.47 4.19
C LEU A 530 -11.27 22.62 4.14
N GLN A 531 -11.92 21.91 3.21
CA GLN A 531 -13.37 22.01 2.98
C GLN A 531 -14.17 21.02 3.82
N TRP A 532 -13.61 19.84 4.11
CA TRP A 532 -14.24 18.84 4.97
C TRP A 532 -13.21 18.05 5.76
N ASN A 533 -13.54 17.77 7.03
CA ASN A 533 -12.77 16.87 7.89
C ASN A 533 -13.72 15.95 8.66
N GLU A 534 -13.33 14.70 8.84
CA GLU A 534 -14.06 13.71 9.64
C GLU A 534 -13.08 12.71 10.25
N GLY A 535 -13.04 12.61 11.58
CA GLY A 535 -12.06 11.77 12.27
C GLY A 535 -12.63 10.67 13.15
N TYR A 536 -13.95 10.45 13.17
CA TYR A 536 -14.56 9.43 14.03
C TYR A 536 -14.56 8.05 13.38
N TYR A 537 -15.04 7.94 12.14
CA TYR A 537 -15.20 6.65 11.46
C TYR A 537 -13.88 6.16 10.87
N ARG A 538 -13.71 4.83 10.88
CA ARG A 538 -12.70 4.11 10.08
C ARG A 538 -13.32 3.73 8.75
N GLY A 539 -12.53 3.44 7.73
CA GLY A 539 -13.12 3.19 6.42
C GLY A 539 -12.16 3.31 5.26
N TYR A 540 -12.69 3.85 4.16
CA TYR A 540 -12.01 4.00 2.88
C TYR A 540 -12.78 4.98 2.00
N TYR A 541 -12.23 5.30 0.84
CA TYR A 541 -12.95 6.04 -0.18
C TYR A 541 -12.73 5.43 -1.57
N GLU A 542 -13.67 5.68 -2.47
CA GLU A 542 -13.62 5.27 -3.86
C GLU A 542 -13.54 6.50 -4.77
N LEU A 543 -12.68 6.44 -5.79
CA LEU A 543 -12.63 7.41 -6.87
C LEU A 543 -13.23 6.80 -8.13
N GLN A 544 -14.06 7.57 -8.82
CA GLN A 544 -14.66 7.23 -10.10
C GLN A 544 -14.25 8.32 -11.09
N ILE A 545 -13.26 8.02 -11.93
CA ILE A 545 -12.53 8.98 -12.75
C ILE A 545 -12.97 8.85 -14.20
N GLY A 546 -13.53 9.91 -14.77
CA GLY A 546 -13.87 10.03 -16.19
C GLY A 546 -13.28 11.30 -16.80
N TYR A 547 -13.47 11.53 -18.10
CA TYR A 547 -12.94 12.73 -18.76
C TYR A 547 -13.60 14.02 -18.29
N ASP A 548 -14.86 13.97 -17.89
CA ASP A 548 -15.60 15.18 -17.51
C ASP A 548 -15.42 15.54 -16.03
N ALA A 549 -15.26 14.53 -15.17
CA ALA A 549 -15.14 14.71 -13.73
C ALA A 549 -14.51 13.52 -13.01
N VAL A 550 -14.01 13.78 -11.80
CA VAL A 550 -13.70 12.78 -10.78
C VAL A 550 -14.72 12.87 -9.66
N HIS A 551 -15.31 11.74 -9.29
CA HIS A 551 -16.17 11.63 -8.11
C HIS A 551 -15.47 10.85 -7.01
N ALA A 552 -15.42 11.40 -5.81
CA ALA A 552 -14.88 10.76 -4.62
C ALA A 552 -16.00 10.45 -3.62
N SER A 553 -16.15 9.18 -3.22
CA SER A 553 -17.16 8.73 -2.26
C SER A 553 -16.50 8.15 -1.02
N TYR A 554 -16.74 8.77 0.14
CA TYR A 554 -16.18 8.34 1.42
C TYR A 554 -17.15 7.44 2.18
N TYR A 555 -16.63 6.33 2.72
CA TYR A 555 -17.41 5.33 3.44
C TYR A 555 -16.83 5.05 4.82
N GLY A 556 -17.69 5.09 5.84
CA GLY A 556 -17.36 4.80 7.23
C GLY A 556 -17.87 3.44 7.67
N MET A 557 -17.08 2.72 8.46
CA MET A 557 -17.48 1.46 9.09
C MET A 557 -18.20 1.80 10.38
N PRO A 558 -19.44 1.31 10.61
CA PRO A 558 -20.15 1.58 11.86
C PRO A 558 -19.40 1.03 13.09
N THR A 559 -18.62 -0.04 12.88
CA THR A 559 -17.67 -0.58 13.85
C THR A 559 -16.59 -1.38 13.11
N VAL A 560 -15.37 -1.38 13.65
CA VAL A 560 -14.31 -2.33 13.29
C VAL A 560 -14.05 -3.34 14.40
N ALA A 561 -14.77 -3.29 15.52
CA ALA A 561 -14.62 -4.21 16.65
C ALA A 561 -15.07 -5.64 16.31
N THR A 562 -15.93 -5.80 15.31
CA THR A 562 -16.42 -7.08 14.81
C THR A 562 -16.35 -7.14 13.29
N ARG A 563 -16.17 -8.34 12.73
CA ARG A 563 -16.24 -8.55 11.29
C ARG A 563 -17.68 -8.42 10.79
N ASN A 564 -17.94 -7.51 9.85
CA ASN A 564 -19.28 -7.27 9.30
C ASN A 564 -19.21 -6.67 7.88
N PRO A 565 -20.30 -6.76 7.08
CA PRO A 565 -20.34 -6.23 5.72
C PRO A 565 -20.95 -4.82 5.62
N LEU A 566 -20.96 -4.04 6.70
CA LEU A 566 -21.74 -2.81 6.80
C LEU A 566 -20.90 -1.56 6.55
N GLU A 567 -21.48 -0.55 5.91
CA GLU A 567 -20.88 0.76 5.72
C GLU A 567 -21.90 1.89 5.80
N ILE A 568 -21.42 3.11 6.04
CA ILE A 568 -22.17 4.36 6.07
C ILE A 568 -21.55 5.27 5.00
N SER A 569 -22.36 5.89 4.14
CA SER A 569 -21.86 6.94 3.24
C SER A 569 -21.63 8.21 4.06
N LEU A 570 -20.41 8.77 3.99
CA LEU A 570 -20.00 9.90 4.84
C LEU A 570 -20.04 11.25 4.12
N ALA A 571 -19.62 11.26 2.86
CA ALA A 571 -19.57 12.43 2.00
C ALA A 571 -19.26 12.03 0.56
N ASN A 572 -19.70 12.84 -0.41
CA ASN A 572 -19.40 12.66 -1.83
C ASN A 572 -18.90 13.98 -2.43
N PHE A 573 -17.78 13.96 -3.13
CA PHE A 573 -17.16 15.14 -3.73
C PHE A 573 -17.02 14.97 -5.23
N THR A 574 -17.04 16.08 -5.96
CA THR A 574 -16.86 16.09 -7.41
C THR A 574 -15.80 17.12 -7.76
N VAL A 575 -14.90 16.77 -8.67
CA VAL A 575 -13.92 17.67 -9.29
C VAL A 575 -14.20 17.66 -10.79
N VAL A 576 -14.61 18.80 -11.34
CA VAL A 576 -14.90 18.93 -12.77
C VAL A 576 -13.59 19.17 -13.52
N ASN A 577 -13.43 18.54 -14.69
CA ASN A 577 -12.26 18.71 -15.54
C ASN A 577 -12.04 20.20 -15.87
N GLY A 578 -10.80 20.66 -15.71
CA GLY A 578 -10.40 22.05 -15.92
C GLY A 578 -10.78 22.99 -14.77
N GLY A 579 -11.52 22.51 -13.78
CA GLY A 579 -11.92 23.31 -12.62
C GLY A 579 -10.81 23.51 -11.59
N ASN A 580 -9.89 22.54 -11.45
CA ASN A 580 -8.78 22.54 -10.48
C ASN A 580 -9.20 22.74 -9.02
N LYS A 581 -10.46 22.47 -8.69
CA LYS A 581 -11.06 22.69 -7.38
C LYS A 581 -12.25 21.78 -7.17
N LEU A 582 -12.68 21.61 -5.92
CA LEU A 582 -13.92 20.94 -5.58
C LEU A 582 -15.11 21.71 -6.17
N GLN A 583 -16.04 20.98 -6.78
CA GLN A 583 -17.30 21.55 -7.27
C GLN A 583 -18.05 22.23 -6.11
N ARG A 584 -18.52 23.45 -6.35
CA ARG A 584 -19.36 24.21 -5.41
C ARG A 584 -20.85 24.01 -5.72
N PRO A 585 -21.74 23.94 -4.71
CA PRO A 585 -21.43 23.83 -3.28
C PRO A 585 -20.70 22.52 -2.97
N VAL A 586 -19.71 22.58 -2.06
CA VAL A 586 -18.88 21.41 -1.72
C VAL A 586 -19.77 20.29 -1.22
N ALA A 587 -19.55 19.07 -1.73
CA ALA A 587 -20.36 17.89 -1.45
C ALA A 587 -21.88 18.06 -1.66
N GLY A 588 -22.30 18.95 -2.56
CA GLY A 588 -23.71 19.28 -2.73
C GLY A 588 -24.32 20.04 -1.54
N GLY A 589 -23.48 20.57 -0.63
CA GLY A 589 -23.88 21.32 0.56
C GLY A 589 -24.20 20.45 1.78
N LYS A 590 -23.91 19.14 1.75
CA LYS A 590 -24.30 18.22 2.81
C LYS A 590 -23.28 17.09 2.99
N VAL A 591 -23.02 16.73 4.25
CA VAL A 591 -22.26 15.53 4.65
C VAL A 591 -22.93 14.82 5.82
N GLU A 592 -22.63 13.55 6.02
CA GLU A 592 -23.24 12.72 7.06
C GLU A 592 -22.44 12.69 8.37
N SER A 593 -21.16 13.05 8.36
CA SER A 593 -20.32 13.12 9.56
C SER A 593 -19.21 14.17 9.40
N GLY A 594 -18.54 14.50 10.51
CA GLY A 594 -17.46 15.47 10.54
C GLY A 594 -17.96 16.90 10.51
N PHE A 595 -17.27 17.76 9.76
CA PHE A 595 -17.66 19.14 9.54
C PHE A 595 -17.32 19.59 8.12
N ILE A 596 -18.25 20.29 7.46
CA ILE A 596 -18.06 20.86 6.13
C ILE A 596 -18.08 22.39 6.22
N LYS A 597 -17.17 23.05 5.50
CA LYS A 597 -16.97 24.51 5.58
C LYS A 597 -18.21 25.31 5.19
N THR A 598 -18.86 24.91 4.10
CA THR A 598 -20.10 25.52 3.61
C THR A 598 -21.13 24.42 3.37
N GLY A 599 -22.18 24.40 4.19
CA GLY A 599 -23.21 23.36 4.12
C GLY A 599 -23.69 22.92 5.50
N GLN A 600 -24.24 21.71 5.56
CA GLN A 600 -24.79 21.14 6.78
C GLN A 600 -24.31 19.71 7.01
N VAL A 601 -24.07 19.38 8.28
CA VAL A 601 -23.85 18.00 8.72
C VAL A 601 -25.20 17.42 9.13
N GLN A 602 -25.66 16.41 8.40
CA GLN A 602 -26.91 15.70 8.72
C GLN A 602 -26.56 14.24 9.02
N MET A 603 -26.35 13.95 10.30
CA MET A 603 -26.00 12.61 10.76
C MET A 603 -27.00 11.56 10.31
N THR A 604 -26.48 10.41 9.92
CA THR A 604 -27.27 9.26 9.50
C THR A 604 -26.89 8.02 10.30
N ASN A 605 -27.88 7.20 10.60
CA ASN A 605 -27.72 5.84 11.09
C ASN A 605 -28.14 4.81 10.02
N LEU A 606 -28.33 5.28 8.78
CA LEU A 606 -28.62 4.44 7.64
C LEU A 606 -27.34 3.73 7.21
N THR A 607 -27.34 2.41 7.38
CA THR A 607 -26.21 1.53 7.06
C THR A 607 -26.52 0.70 5.82
N TYR A 608 -25.57 0.59 4.91
CA TYR A 608 -25.63 -0.28 3.75
C TYR A 608 -24.91 -1.59 4.04
N ASN A 609 -25.57 -2.71 3.73
CA ASN A 609 -24.95 -4.03 3.79
C ASN A 609 -24.44 -4.41 2.39
N THR A 610 -23.12 -4.40 2.22
CA THR A 610 -22.45 -4.68 0.95
C THR A 610 -22.60 -6.13 0.48
N GLN A 611 -22.92 -7.05 1.39
CA GLN A 611 -23.04 -8.48 1.07
C GLN A 611 -24.40 -8.83 0.45
N ASN A 612 -25.50 -8.25 0.96
CA ASN A 612 -26.86 -8.53 0.48
C ASN A 612 -27.53 -7.33 -0.21
N GLN A 613 -26.82 -6.20 -0.33
CA GLN A 613 -27.25 -4.99 -1.03
C GLN A 613 -28.52 -4.35 -0.45
N SER A 614 -28.68 -4.40 0.88
CA SER A 614 -29.83 -3.82 1.58
C SER A 614 -29.42 -2.66 2.50
N TRP A 615 -30.38 -1.75 2.74
CA TRP A 615 -30.23 -0.63 3.65
C TRP A 615 -31.03 -0.88 4.93
N ALA A 616 -30.46 -0.53 6.08
CA ALA A 616 -31.14 -0.60 7.37
C ALA A 616 -30.71 0.53 8.30
N VAL A 617 -31.65 1.04 9.09
CA VAL A 617 -31.40 1.97 10.19
C VAL A 617 -30.83 1.17 11.37
N ARG A 618 -29.65 1.54 11.88
CA ARG A 618 -28.95 0.80 12.94
C ARG A 618 -28.38 1.69 14.02
N ASN A 619 -28.67 1.35 15.27
CA ASN A 619 -28.16 2.05 16.46
C ASN A 619 -27.45 1.09 17.42
N ASP A 620 -27.07 -0.10 16.95
CA ASP A 620 -26.55 -1.20 17.77
C ASP A 620 -25.01 -1.24 17.87
N PHE A 621 -24.33 -0.19 17.40
CA PHE A 621 -22.87 -0.08 17.41
C PHE A 621 -22.39 0.89 18.47
N ASN A 622 -22.09 0.36 19.67
CA ASN A 622 -21.62 1.17 20.80
C ASN A 622 -20.09 1.12 20.97
N GLN A 623 -19.40 0.32 20.16
CA GLN A 623 -17.96 0.07 20.27
C GLN A 623 -17.31 0.15 18.90
N MET A 624 -16.35 1.07 18.71
CA MET A 624 -15.64 1.23 17.43
C MET A 624 -14.51 0.20 17.26
N PHE A 625 -13.69 -0.01 18.30
CA PHE A 625 -12.48 -0.85 18.26
C PHE A 625 -12.56 -2.04 19.19
N ILE A 626 -11.73 -3.05 18.95
CA ILE A 626 -11.55 -4.15 19.89
C ILE A 626 -11.01 -3.61 21.22
N SER A 627 -11.56 -4.11 22.32
CA SER A 627 -11.09 -3.80 23.67
C SER A 627 -10.46 -5.04 24.28
N TYR A 628 -9.20 -4.93 24.67
CA TYR A 628 -8.51 -5.98 25.43
C TYR A 628 -8.72 -5.73 26.93
N PRO A 629 -9.06 -6.74 27.73
CA PRO A 629 -9.22 -6.55 29.16
C PRO A 629 -7.86 -6.15 29.75
N ARG A 630 -7.78 -5.00 30.43
CA ARG A 630 -6.56 -4.56 31.11
C ARG A 630 -6.10 -5.67 32.05
N THR A 631 -4.84 -6.08 31.95
CA THR A 631 -4.20 -6.92 32.95
C THR A 631 -4.21 -6.14 34.27
N THR A 632 -4.94 -6.64 35.26
CA THR A 632 -4.85 -6.22 36.66
C THR A 632 -3.48 -6.51 37.23
#